data_AF-A0A7S0X722-F1
#
_entry.id   AF-A0A7S0X722-F1
#
_cell.length_a   1.000
_cell.length_b   1.000
_cell.length_c   1.000
_cell.angle_alpha   90.00
_cell.angle_beta   90.00
_cell.angle_gamma   90.00
#
_symmetry.space_group_name_H-M   'P 1'
#
loop_
_entity.id
_entity.type
_entity.pdbx_description
1 polymer ?
#
loop_
_entity_poly.entity_id
_entity_poly.type
_entity_poly.pdbx_seq_one_letter_code
_entity_poly.pdbx_strand_id
1 'polypeptide(L)'
;ETRYVMGCLSQLEDDRYFLEDLTGQIQVDVSHAATSSGLYTENCIVVAEGEVRKDGVFEVRALGFPPAETREDTRNATNYADFFGAGRLRPSDIQRLTEEEAASTSDMFVVMSDVWLDKESTFTRLRAVFEGFDSLDVIPSMFVLMGDFTSTPFGPTHYDFAGYTRGFDQLAALVEDFPRLR
;
A
#
# COMPACT_ATOMS: atom_id res chain seq x y z
N GLU A 1 11.65 33.26 15.87
CA GLU A 1 12.73 32.24 15.85
C GLU A 1 12.20 31.04 15.10
N THR A 2 12.92 30.58 14.07
CA THR A 2 12.51 29.40 13.30
C THR A 2 12.54 28.14 14.15
N ARG A 3 11.47 27.35 14.08
CA ARG A 3 11.32 26.06 14.75
C ARG A 3 11.00 24.98 13.72
N TYR A 4 11.41 23.76 14.03
CA TYR A 4 11.08 22.55 13.27
C TYR A 4 10.29 21.63 14.21
N VAL A 5 9.09 21.28 13.81
CA VAL A 5 8.19 20.45 14.61
C VAL A 5 7.76 19.26 13.78
N MET A 6 7.95 18.06 14.30
CA MET A 6 7.37 16.85 13.75
C MET A 6 6.05 16.58 14.48
N GLY A 7 4.99 16.31 13.74
CA GLY A 7 3.68 16.01 14.32
C GLY A 7 2.72 15.40 13.32
N CYS A 8 1.61 14.88 13.83
CA CYS A 8 0.46 14.46 13.06
C CYS A 8 -0.36 15.69 12.67
N LEU A 9 -0.63 15.88 11.37
CA LEU A 9 -1.47 16.96 10.88
C LEU A 9 -2.95 16.60 11.08
N SER A 10 -3.67 17.36 11.89
CA SER A 10 -5.10 17.14 12.15
C SER A 10 -5.93 18.39 11.83
N GLN A 11 -7.21 18.20 11.51
CA GLN A 11 -8.19 19.28 11.40
C GLN A 11 -9.27 19.06 12.46
N LEU A 12 -9.08 19.67 13.64
CA LEU A 12 -9.99 19.49 14.78
C LEU A 12 -11.24 20.38 14.69
N GLU A 13 -11.12 21.52 14.02
CA GLU A 13 -12.19 22.50 13.79
C GLU A 13 -12.21 22.88 12.30
N ASP A 14 -13.37 23.29 11.80
CA ASP A 14 -13.51 23.75 10.41
C ASP A 14 -12.47 24.83 10.10
N ASP A 15 -11.74 24.65 9.00
CA ASP A 15 -10.66 25.50 8.51
C ASP A 15 -9.51 25.79 9.49
N ARG A 16 -9.32 24.96 10.54
CA ARG A 16 -8.20 25.09 11.49
C ARG A 16 -7.41 23.81 11.60
N TYR A 17 -6.15 23.91 11.21
CA TYR A 17 -5.20 22.81 11.28
C TYR A 17 -4.40 22.85 12.58
N PHE A 18 -4.01 21.67 13.03
CA PHE A 18 -3.16 21.47 14.20
C PHE A 18 -2.04 20.48 13.88
N LEU A 19 -0.93 20.62 14.60
CA LEU A 19 0.10 19.58 14.69
C LEU A 19 0.08 18.99 16.09
N GLU A 20 0.02 17.66 16.14
CA GLU A 20 -0.06 16.90 17.38
C GLU A 20 1.15 15.97 17.54
N ASP A 21 1.71 15.93 18.74
CA ASP A 21 2.69 14.93 19.15
C ASP A 21 2.33 14.34 20.52
N LEU A 22 3.22 13.54 21.11
CA LEU A 22 2.97 12.92 22.43
C LEU A 22 2.93 13.94 23.59
N THR A 23 3.32 15.19 23.35
CA THR A 23 3.43 16.25 24.37
C THR A 23 2.28 17.24 24.32
N GLY A 24 1.61 17.38 23.18
CA GLY A 24 0.43 18.22 23.05
C GLY A 24 0.09 18.56 21.59
N GLN A 25 -0.63 19.67 21.43
CA GLN A 25 -1.08 20.16 20.13
C GLN A 25 -0.77 21.65 19.99
N ILE A 26 -0.49 22.08 18.76
CA ILE A 26 -0.34 23.48 18.40
C ILE A 26 -1.16 23.80 17.15
N GLN A 27 -1.89 24.90 17.15
CA GLN A 27 -2.58 25.37 15.95
C GLN A 27 -1.56 25.81 14.92
N VAL A 28 -1.76 25.38 13.66
CA VAL A 28 -0.88 25.71 12.54
C VAL A 28 -1.60 26.47 11.45
N ASP A 29 -0.91 27.45 10.88
CA ASP A 29 -1.34 28.17 9.67
C ASP A 29 -0.52 27.66 8.49
N VAL A 30 -1.18 26.90 7.61
CA VAL A 30 -0.59 26.29 6.41
C VAL A 30 -0.91 27.07 5.13
N SER A 31 -1.61 28.21 5.23
CA SER A 31 -2.13 28.97 4.08
C SER A 31 -1.06 29.42 3.09
N HIS A 32 0.18 29.57 3.57
CA HIS A 32 1.33 30.03 2.78
C HIS A 32 2.53 29.08 2.84
N ALA A 33 2.32 27.85 3.31
CA ALA A 33 3.40 26.88 3.45
C ALA A 33 3.88 26.39 2.08
N ALA A 34 5.20 26.44 1.84
CA ALA A 34 5.82 25.75 0.73
C ALA A 34 5.88 24.24 1.03
N THR A 35 5.35 23.40 0.15
CA THR A 35 5.34 21.94 0.35
C THR A 35 6.43 21.26 -0.46
N SER A 36 7.10 20.26 0.12
CA SER A 36 7.88 19.30 -0.68
C SER A 36 6.93 18.38 -1.47
N SER A 37 7.48 17.60 -2.41
CA SER A 37 6.68 16.64 -3.18
C SER A 37 6.04 15.58 -2.28
N GLY A 38 4.74 15.40 -2.40
CA GLY A 38 4.00 14.33 -1.72
C GLY A 38 2.50 14.64 -1.64
N LEU A 39 1.72 13.69 -1.14
CA LEU A 39 0.29 13.85 -0.91
C LEU A 39 0.06 14.11 0.57
N TYR A 40 -0.28 15.35 0.93
CA TYR A 40 -0.58 15.74 2.31
C TYR A 40 -2.07 15.55 2.57
N THR A 41 -2.39 14.73 3.57
CA THR A 41 -3.75 14.54 4.07
C THR A 41 -3.78 14.80 5.56
N GLU A 42 -4.99 14.93 6.11
CA GLU A 42 -5.17 14.72 7.54
C GLU A 42 -4.56 13.38 7.96
N ASN A 43 -4.06 13.36 9.19
CA ASN A 43 -3.37 12.27 9.86
C ASN A 43 -2.00 11.89 9.28
N CYS A 44 -1.46 12.70 8.36
CA CYS A 44 -0.06 12.54 7.93
C CYS A 44 0.89 12.97 9.05
N ILE A 45 1.97 12.21 9.24
CA ILE A 45 3.13 12.68 10.02
C ILE A 45 3.99 13.56 9.12
N VAL A 46 4.15 14.81 9.53
CA VAL A 46 4.87 15.84 8.77
C VAL A 46 5.92 16.52 9.64
N VAL A 47 6.90 17.14 9.00
CA VAL A 47 7.86 18.06 9.60
C VAL A 47 7.53 19.45 9.10
N ALA A 48 7.20 20.35 10.01
CA ALA A 48 6.84 21.73 9.73
C ALA A 48 7.96 22.67 10.19
N GLU A 49 8.44 23.50 9.27
CA GLU A 49 9.33 24.63 9.55
C GLU A 49 8.51 25.91 9.62
N GLY A 50 8.69 26.69 10.68
CA GLY A 50 7.89 27.90 10.87
C GLY A 50 8.29 28.72 12.08
N GLU A 51 7.46 29.69 12.44
CA GLU A 51 7.62 30.49 13.65
C GLU A 51 6.29 30.60 14.42
N VAL A 52 6.36 30.61 15.75
CA VAL A 52 5.18 30.86 16.59
C VAL A 52 4.90 32.36 16.63
N ARG A 53 3.71 32.76 16.16
CA ARG A 53 3.21 34.13 16.21
C ARG A 53 2.85 34.51 17.66
N LYS A 54 2.64 35.81 17.92
CA LYS A 54 2.32 36.33 19.27
C LYS A 54 0.99 35.81 19.83
N ASP A 55 0.08 35.38 18.97
CA ASP A 55 -1.21 34.78 19.30
C ASP A 55 -1.10 33.27 19.61
N GLY A 56 0.09 32.68 19.51
CA GLY A 56 0.34 31.26 19.78
C GLY A 56 0.15 30.34 18.58
N VAL A 57 -0.21 30.85 17.40
CA VAL A 57 -0.35 30.07 16.18
C VAL A 57 1.02 29.86 15.52
N PHE A 58 1.29 28.64 15.07
CA PHE A 58 2.51 28.31 14.36
C PHE A 58 2.34 28.59 12.85
N GLU A 59 3.00 29.63 12.37
CA GLU A 59 3.01 30.00 10.96
C GLU A 59 4.02 29.14 10.20
N VAL A 60 3.50 28.20 9.40
CA VAL A 60 4.30 27.26 8.65
C VAL A 60 4.82 27.91 7.38
N ARG A 61 6.16 27.95 7.24
CA ARG A 61 6.85 28.40 6.03
C ARG A 61 7.08 27.26 5.07
N ALA A 62 7.45 26.08 5.59
CA ALA A 62 7.65 24.89 4.79
C ALA A 62 7.09 23.66 5.50
N LEU A 63 6.47 22.78 4.73
CA LEU A 63 5.91 21.52 5.19
C LEU A 63 6.50 20.37 4.35
N GLY A 64 6.97 19.34 5.01
CA GLY A 64 7.57 18.17 4.37
C GLY A 64 7.23 16.88 5.09
N PHE A 65 7.47 15.76 4.43
CA PHE A 65 7.47 14.45 5.08
C PHE A 65 8.81 14.20 5.82
N PRO A 66 8.81 13.39 6.90
CA PRO A 66 10.05 12.85 7.41
C PRO A 66 10.83 12.14 6.30
N PRO A 67 12.17 12.25 6.28
CA PRO A 67 12.98 11.59 5.25
C PRO A 67 12.82 10.06 5.34
N ALA A 68 12.71 9.42 4.18
CA ALA A 68 12.68 7.96 4.11
C ALA A 68 14.06 7.38 4.45
N GLU A 69 14.09 6.45 5.41
CA GLU A 69 15.30 5.68 5.75
C GLU A 69 15.58 4.60 4.69
N THR A 70 16.84 4.39 4.35
CA THR A 70 17.20 3.33 3.39
C THR A 70 17.07 1.95 4.02
N ARG A 71 16.84 0.92 3.19
CA ARG A 71 16.82 -0.48 3.65
C ARG A 71 18.10 -0.87 4.41
N GLU A 72 19.25 -0.36 3.99
CA GLU A 72 20.54 -0.66 4.62
C GLU A 72 20.65 -0.02 6.00
N ASP A 73 20.27 1.26 6.12
CA ASP A 73 20.25 1.97 7.40
C ASP A 73 19.30 1.30 8.41
N THR A 74 18.07 0.95 7.98
CA THR A 74 17.13 0.23 8.84
C THR A 74 17.70 -1.11 9.31
N ARG A 75 18.33 -1.88 8.40
CA ARG A 75 18.94 -3.18 8.76
C ARG A 75 20.07 -3.01 9.78
N ASN A 76 20.92 -2.01 9.60
CA ASN A 76 22.02 -1.72 10.51
C ASN A 76 21.50 -1.24 11.88
N ALA A 77 20.52 -0.34 11.90
CA ALA A 77 19.91 0.18 13.13
C ALA A 77 19.16 -0.89 13.93
N THR A 78 18.57 -1.88 13.26
CA THR A 78 17.74 -2.93 13.87
C THR A 78 18.47 -4.25 14.10
N ASN A 79 19.79 -4.29 13.86
CA ASN A 79 20.61 -5.51 13.91
C ASN A 79 20.01 -6.66 13.08
N TYR A 80 19.55 -6.36 11.87
CA TYR A 80 18.96 -7.31 10.93
C TYR A 80 17.83 -8.13 11.58
N ALA A 81 16.92 -7.42 12.26
CA ALA A 81 15.67 -7.99 12.74
C ALA A 81 14.79 -8.42 11.55
N ASP A 82 14.05 -9.51 11.74
CA ASP A 82 13.08 -9.97 10.75
C ASP A 82 11.71 -9.34 11.03
N PHE A 83 11.37 -8.30 10.26
CA PHE A 83 10.07 -7.64 10.29
C PHE A 83 9.01 -8.35 9.43
N PHE A 84 9.41 -9.24 8.53
CA PHE A 84 8.52 -9.92 7.59
C PHE A 84 7.96 -11.23 8.20
N GLY A 85 8.70 -11.83 9.14
CA GLY A 85 8.29 -13.04 9.84
C GLY A 85 8.68 -14.35 9.12
N ALA A 86 9.55 -14.28 8.12
CA ALA A 86 10.05 -15.45 7.37
C ALA A 86 11.24 -16.17 8.05
N GLY A 87 11.65 -15.69 9.23
CA GLY A 87 12.87 -16.11 9.92
C GLY A 87 14.08 -15.25 9.54
N ARG A 88 15.06 -15.16 10.46
CA ARG A 88 16.31 -14.43 10.19
C ARG A 88 17.14 -15.18 9.15
N LEU A 89 17.35 -14.54 7.99
CA LEU A 89 18.23 -15.05 6.95
C LEU A 89 19.70 -14.82 7.33
N ARG A 90 20.54 -15.84 7.10
CA ARG A 90 22.00 -15.67 7.22
C ARG A 90 22.53 -14.95 5.97
N PRO A 91 23.69 -14.26 6.05
CA PRO A 91 24.28 -13.61 4.88
C PRO A 91 24.49 -14.54 3.67
N SER A 92 24.85 -15.80 3.92
CA SER A 92 24.98 -16.83 2.87
C SER A 92 23.64 -17.18 2.22
N ASP A 93 22.55 -17.17 2.98
CA ASP A 93 21.21 -17.43 2.44
C ASP A 93 20.76 -16.26 1.56
N ILE A 94 21.04 -15.02 1.97
CA ILE A 94 20.73 -13.82 1.18
C ILE A 94 21.48 -13.86 -0.15
N GLN A 95 22.78 -14.16 -0.13
CA GLN A 95 23.57 -14.28 -1.36
C GLN A 95 22.99 -15.35 -2.29
N ARG A 96 22.76 -16.57 -1.77
CA ARG A 96 22.19 -17.67 -2.55
C ARG A 96 20.83 -17.31 -3.16
N LEU A 97 19.93 -16.71 -2.38
CA LEU A 97 18.60 -16.30 -2.85
C LEU A 97 18.69 -15.21 -3.93
N THR A 98 19.63 -14.28 -3.81
CA THR A 98 19.85 -13.21 -4.80
C THR A 98 20.40 -13.78 -6.11
N GLU A 99 21.30 -14.76 -6.03
CA GLU A 99 21.84 -15.47 -7.20
C GLU A 99 20.74 -16.32 -7.88
N GLU A 100 19.89 -16.99 -7.10
CA GLU A 100 18.74 -17.75 -7.59
C GLU A 100 17.71 -16.84 -8.28
N GLU A 101 17.38 -15.69 -7.69
CA GLU A 101 16.49 -14.69 -8.29
C GLU A 101 17.06 -14.13 -9.60
N ALA A 102 18.35 -13.79 -9.63
CA ALA A 102 19.00 -13.28 -10.83
C ALA A 102 19.13 -14.33 -11.95
N ALA A 103 19.21 -15.62 -11.60
CA ALA A 103 19.22 -16.71 -12.57
C ALA A 103 17.82 -17.00 -13.15
N SER A 104 16.75 -16.64 -12.43
CA SER A 104 15.37 -16.85 -12.87
C SER A 104 14.88 -15.69 -13.75
N THR A 105 15.12 -15.79 -15.06
CA THR A 105 14.79 -14.72 -16.01
C THR A 105 13.37 -14.75 -16.55
N SER A 106 12.60 -15.79 -16.19
CA SER A 106 11.26 -16.03 -16.72
C SER A 106 10.16 -16.00 -15.66
N ASP A 107 10.50 -15.79 -14.39
CA ASP A 107 9.50 -15.64 -13.33
C ASP A 107 8.66 -14.37 -13.54
N MET A 108 7.35 -14.53 -13.36
CA MET A 108 6.39 -13.44 -13.55
C MET A 108 5.28 -13.51 -12.51
N PHE A 109 4.95 -12.34 -11.96
CA PHE A 109 3.80 -12.13 -11.08
C PHE A 109 2.74 -11.33 -11.83
N VAL A 110 1.51 -11.83 -11.88
CA VAL A 110 0.37 -11.11 -12.45
C VAL A 110 -0.48 -10.60 -11.30
N VAL A 111 -0.56 -9.28 -11.15
CA VAL A 111 -1.33 -8.63 -10.08
C VAL A 111 -2.53 -7.92 -10.69
N MET A 112 -3.73 -8.25 -10.20
CA MET A 112 -4.99 -7.67 -10.66
C MET A 112 -5.80 -7.24 -9.44
N SER A 113 -6.54 -6.13 -9.55
CA SER A 113 -7.40 -5.60 -8.49
C SER A 113 -8.85 -5.52 -8.96
N ASP A 114 -9.79 -5.46 -8.01
CA ASP A 114 -11.23 -5.36 -8.26
C ASP A 114 -11.76 -6.49 -9.16
N VAL A 115 -11.38 -7.73 -8.80
CA VAL A 115 -11.77 -8.94 -9.53
C VAL A 115 -13.20 -9.34 -9.16
N TRP A 116 -14.19 -8.57 -9.63
CA TRP A 116 -15.61 -8.77 -9.31
C TRP A 116 -16.19 -10.06 -9.91
N LEU A 117 -16.35 -11.09 -9.07
CA LEU A 117 -16.86 -12.42 -9.42
C LEU A 117 -18.39 -12.50 -9.55
N ASP A 118 -19.10 -11.40 -9.31
CA ASP A 118 -20.54 -11.28 -9.57
C ASP A 118 -20.84 -10.75 -10.99
N LYS A 119 -19.80 -10.45 -11.78
CA LYS A 119 -19.92 -9.93 -13.15
C LYS A 119 -19.41 -10.94 -14.16
N GLU A 120 -20.29 -11.35 -15.07
CA GLU A 120 -19.93 -12.22 -16.20
C GLU A 120 -18.79 -11.61 -17.05
N SER A 121 -18.81 -10.28 -17.24
CA SER A 121 -17.75 -9.60 -17.98
C SER A 121 -16.34 -9.76 -17.37
N THR A 122 -16.24 -9.94 -16.05
CA THR A 122 -14.97 -10.23 -15.37
C THR A 122 -14.49 -11.62 -15.74
N PHE A 123 -15.35 -12.63 -15.76
CA PHE A 123 -15.01 -13.98 -16.20
C PHE A 123 -14.57 -14.03 -17.66
N THR A 124 -15.24 -13.28 -18.55
CA THR A 124 -14.80 -13.18 -19.95
C THR A 124 -13.37 -12.65 -20.05
N ARG A 125 -13.03 -11.61 -19.28
CA ARG A 125 -11.68 -11.03 -19.27
C ARG A 125 -10.66 -11.94 -18.59
N LEU A 126 -10.99 -12.56 -17.47
CA LEU A 126 -10.13 -13.53 -16.78
C LEU A 126 -9.79 -14.70 -17.70
N ARG A 127 -10.80 -15.25 -18.39
CA ARG A 127 -10.58 -16.30 -19.38
C ARG A 127 -9.62 -15.84 -20.48
N ALA A 128 -9.82 -14.65 -21.05
CA ALA A 128 -8.92 -14.13 -22.07
C ALA A 128 -7.47 -13.93 -21.56
N VAL A 129 -7.30 -13.50 -20.31
CA VAL A 129 -5.99 -13.40 -19.65
C VAL A 129 -5.36 -14.79 -19.49
N PHE A 130 -6.11 -15.77 -19.00
CA PHE A 130 -5.64 -17.15 -18.82
C PHE A 130 -5.30 -17.81 -20.15
N GLU A 131 -6.13 -17.68 -21.19
CA GLU A 131 -5.81 -18.14 -22.55
C GLU A 131 -4.53 -17.48 -23.08
N GLY A 132 -4.37 -16.18 -22.84
CA GLY A 132 -3.17 -15.43 -23.21
C GLY A 132 -1.91 -16.03 -22.59
N PHE A 133 -1.91 -16.28 -21.28
CA PHE A 133 -0.76 -16.86 -20.59
C PHE A 133 -0.56 -18.35 -20.89
N ASP A 134 -1.63 -19.13 -21.00
CA ASP A 134 -1.55 -20.55 -21.36
C ASP A 134 -1.01 -20.76 -22.78
N SER A 135 -1.17 -19.78 -23.68
CA SER A 135 -0.58 -19.83 -25.02
C SER A 135 0.94 -19.62 -25.04
N LEU A 136 1.55 -19.16 -23.94
CA LEU A 136 2.98 -18.90 -23.85
C LEU A 136 3.77 -20.15 -23.46
N ASP A 137 5.06 -20.15 -23.82
CA ASP A 137 6.01 -21.19 -23.41
C ASP A 137 6.28 -21.13 -21.91
N VAL A 138 6.34 -19.92 -21.35
CA VAL A 138 6.53 -19.65 -19.92
C VAL A 138 5.29 -18.98 -19.36
N ILE A 139 4.77 -19.55 -18.28
CA ILE A 139 3.60 -19.06 -17.56
C ILE A 139 4.00 -18.23 -16.33
N PRO A 140 3.10 -17.37 -15.80
CA PRO A 140 3.33 -16.70 -14.54
C PRO A 140 3.51 -17.67 -13.39
N SER A 141 4.46 -17.37 -12.51
CA SER A 141 4.74 -18.13 -11.29
C SER A 141 3.68 -17.89 -10.21
N MET A 142 2.94 -16.77 -10.31
CA MET A 142 1.88 -16.42 -9.35
C MET A 142 0.87 -15.43 -9.93
N PHE A 143 -0.42 -15.66 -9.65
CA PHE A 143 -1.49 -14.69 -9.80
C PHE A 143 -1.89 -14.12 -8.43
N VAL A 144 -1.86 -12.81 -8.30
CA VAL A 144 -2.36 -12.08 -7.12
C VAL A 144 -3.67 -11.41 -7.53
N LEU A 145 -4.79 -12.05 -7.16
CA LEU A 145 -6.12 -11.49 -7.35
C LEU A 145 -6.49 -10.70 -6.10
N MET A 146 -6.46 -9.39 -6.21
CA MET A 146 -6.83 -8.47 -5.14
C MET A 146 -8.32 -8.15 -5.25
N GLY A 147 -8.99 -8.14 -4.10
CA GLY A 147 -10.37 -7.69 -3.99
C GLY A 147 -10.54 -6.20 -4.31
N ASP A 148 -11.77 -5.70 -4.38
CA ASP A 148 -12.99 -6.42 -3.95
C ASP A 148 -13.41 -7.53 -4.93
N PHE A 149 -13.96 -8.65 -4.40
CA PHE A 149 -14.42 -9.79 -5.22
C PHE A 149 -15.90 -9.70 -5.63
N THR A 150 -16.59 -8.65 -5.22
CA THR A 150 -17.98 -8.38 -5.60
C THR A 150 -18.13 -6.90 -5.89
N SER A 151 -18.86 -6.56 -6.96
CA SER A 151 -19.08 -5.17 -7.36
C SER A 151 -19.96 -4.36 -6.40
N THR A 152 -20.71 -5.06 -5.54
CA THR A 152 -21.58 -4.44 -4.52
C THR A 152 -21.09 -4.86 -3.14
N PRO A 153 -20.80 -3.91 -2.24
CA PRO A 153 -20.33 -4.22 -0.90
C PRO A 153 -21.43 -4.90 -0.09
N PHE A 154 -21.02 -5.72 0.88
CA PHE A 154 -21.92 -6.26 1.88
C PHE A 154 -22.34 -5.14 2.83
N GLY A 155 -23.64 -5.06 3.11
CA GLY A 155 -24.18 -4.05 4.01
C GLY A 155 -25.47 -4.49 4.66
N PRO A 156 -26.03 -3.71 5.60
CA PRO A 156 -27.23 -4.08 6.38
C PRO A 156 -28.44 -4.56 5.56
N THR A 157 -28.52 -4.12 4.30
CA THR A 157 -29.60 -4.42 3.37
C THR A 157 -29.19 -5.36 2.23
N HIS A 158 -27.90 -5.69 2.10
CA HIS A 158 -27.37 -6.52 1.02
C HIS A 158 -26.36 -7.53 1.59
N TYR A 159 -26.84 -8.77 1.78
CA TYR A 159 -26.05 -9.91 2.22
C TYR A 159 -26.31 -11.09 1.30
N ASP A 160 -25.50 -11.27 0.26
CA ASP A 160 -25.59 -12.41 -0.65
C ASP A 160 -24.34 -13.30 -0.54
N PHE A 161 -24.22 -14.02 0.58
CA PHE A 161 -23.16 -15.01 0.76
C PHE A 161 -23.26 -16.14 -0.26
N ALA A 162 -24.48 -16.50 -0.69
CA ALA A 162 -24.67 -17.55 -1.67
C ALA A 162 -24.12 -17.11 -3.04
N GLY A 163 -24.35 -15.87 -3.47
CA GLY A 163 -23.75 -15.28 -4.67
C GLY A 163 -22.24 -15.17 -4.58
N TYR A 164 -21.71 -14.76 -3.43
CA TYR A 164 -20.28 -14.71 -3.19
C TYR A 164 -19.63 -16.08 -3.32
N THR A 165 -20.18 -17.13 -2.67
CA THR A 165 -19.69 -18.50 -2.79
C THR A 165 -19.79 -18.98 -4.25
N ARG A 166 -20.92 -18.74 -4.93
CA ARG A 166 -21.06 -19.09 -6.36
C ARG A 166 -20.00 -18.44 -7.24
N GLY A 167 -19.61 -17.20 -6.96
CA GLY A 167 -18.55 -16.51 -7.70
C GLY A 167 -17.20 -17.22 -7.56
N PHE A 168 -16.86 -17.69 -6.35
CA PHE A 168 -15.64 -18.49 -6.13
C PHE A 168 -15.74 -19.89 -6.73
N ASP A 169 -16.91 -20.53 -6.70
CA ASP A 169 -17.13 -21.81 -7.38
C ASP A 169 -16.94 -21.67 -8.90
N GLN A 170 -17.43 -20.57 -9.49
CA GLN A 170 -17.20 -20.24 -10.90
C GLN A 170 -15.73 -19.95 -11.21
N LEU A 171 -15.02 -19.26 -10.30
CA LEU A 171 -13.58 -19.02 -10.44
C LEU A 171 -12.80 -20.34 -10.39
N ALA A 172 -13.13 -21.23 -9.45
CA ALA A 172 -12.52 -22.55 -9.37
C ALA A 172 -12.74 -23.35 -10.67
N ALA A 173 -13.98 -23.38 -11.18
CA ALA A 173 -14.29 -24.03 -12.45
C ALA A 173 -13.53 -23.40 -13.63
N LEU A 174 -13.37 -22.07 -13.66
CA LEU A 174 -12.57 -21.41 -14.69
C LEU A 174 -11.09 -21.83 -14.61
N VAL A 175 -10.51 -21.91 -13.41
CA VAL A 175 -9.11 -22.31 -13.22
C VAL A 175 -8.90 -23.78 -13.62
N GLU A 176 -9.90 -24.64 -13.41
CA GLU A 176 -9.85 -26.05 -13.86
C GLU A 176 -9.71 -26.18 -15.39
N ASP A 177 -10.20 -25.22 -16.17
CA ASP A 177 -10.02 -25.18 -17.62
C ASP A 177 -8.56 -24.93 -18.05
N PHE A 178 -7.70 -24.42 -17.14
CA PHE A 178 -6.29 -24.08 -17.43
C PHE A 178 -5.31 -24.84 -16.50
N PRO A 179 -5.13 -26.16 -16.65
CA PRO A 179 -4.30 -26.96 -15.75
C PRO A 179 -2.83 -26.53 -15.65
N ARG A 180 -2.29 -25.85 -16.67
CA ARG A 180 -0.93 -25.32 -16.63
C ARG A 180 -0.79 -24.14 -15.69
N LEU A 181 -1.84 -23.32 -15.53
CA LEU A 181 -1.84 -22.11 -14.71
C LEU A 181 -2.26 -22.38 -13.25
N ARG A 182 -2.59 -23.63 -12.91
CA ARG A 182 -3.00 -24.05 -11.57
C ARG A 182 -1.83 -24.18 -10.61
#